data_AF-A0A4Q6BX51-F1
#
_entry.id   AF-A0A4Q6BX51-F1
#
_cell.length_a   1.000
_cell.length_b   1.000
_cell.length_c   1.000
_cell.angle_alpha   90.00
_cell.angle_beta   90.00
_cell.angle_gamma   90.00
#
_symmetry.space_group_name_H-M   'P 1'
#
loop_
_entity.id
_entity.type
_entity.pdbx_description
1 polymer ?
#
loop_
_entity_poly.entity_id
_entity_poly.type
_entity_poly.pdbx_seq_one_letter_code
_entity_poly.pdbx_strand_id
1 'polypeptide(L)'
;MKSNFKTVSLLVGGLILLGVAMAWIWTLRTSAHQNGWHAGVVQQAKPEIVKADFYLSKIQPVFSARCIACHSCMNSPCQLDLTSYEGLQRGASKVDPYNFPLLETNATTRIGIDAHTEAGWRKKGFHSVLDGNEKSILAQFLDPKNFKAATDAKPAQSFHAESSRMCPSSEPAQLKAYFDANPQGEMPFGFPAIEANSREVISKWISEGARGPSAEAVEAMSLPSTEKGKKIVADWETYLNRQSFKERLVARYIYEHLFIAHVHFDGMPGEFFRLIRARNVTGTPDEISTRRPYDDPGKEKFYYRFKKFTQELVAKTHLPYELGEKRRERYEELFFKSKWEEGPDTFPIYGPEASNAFMVYKRIPAESRYRFLLDDAYYHIGNFIKGPVCRGQTALNVINDQFWVMFIDPSRDTN
;
A
#
# COMPACT_ATOMS: atom_id res chain seq x y z
N MET A 1 -52.40 31.84 -34.06
CA MET A 1 -51.89 30.44 -34.04
C MET A 1 -50.37 30.27 -33.78
N LYS A 2 -49.57 31.33 -33.61
CA LYS A 2 -48.09 31.18 -33.39
C LYS A 2 -47.62 31.26 -31.92
N SER A 3 -48.51 31.52 -30.95
CA SER A 3 -48.12 31.69 -29.53
C SER A 3 -48.15 30.40 -28.70
N ASN A 4 -48.90 29.36 -29.12
CA ASN A 4 -49.00 28.10 -28.35
C ASN A 4 -47.85 27.11 -28.59
N PHE A 5 -47.10 27.25 -29.69
CA PHE A 5 -46.04 26.28 -30.02
C PHE A 5 -44.78 26.45 -29.17
N LYS A 6 -44.44 27.69 -28.77
CA LYS A 6 -43.26 27.95 -27.93
C LYS A 6 -43.45 27.45 -26.50
N THR A 7 -44.66 27.58 -25.95
CA THR A 7 -44.98 27.14 -24.57
C THR A 7 -44.98 25.62 -24.45
N VAL A 8 -45.52 24.91 -25.46
CA VAL A 8 -45.49 23.45 -25.51
C VAL A 8 -44.06 22.92 -25.68
N SER A 9 -43.24 23.56 -26.51
CA SER A 9 -41.85 23.13 -26.73
C SER A 9 -40.97 23.32 -25.48
N LEU A 10 -41.21 24.36 -24.68
CA LEU A 10 -40.52 24.58 -23.41
C LEU A 10 -40.94 23.59 -22.32
N LEU A 11 -42.23 23.24 -22.26
CA LEU A 11 -42.76 22.23 -21.32
C LEU A 11 -42.23 20.82 -21.64
N VAL A 12 -42.20 20.46 -22.92
CA VAL A 12 -41.67 19.17 -23.37
C VAL A 12 -40.15 19.09 -23.13
N GLY A 13 -39.41 20.15 -23.43
CA GLY A 13 -37.97 20.23 -23.13
C GLY A 13 -37.65 20.13 -21.63
N GLY A 14 -38.44 20.78 -20.78
CA GLY A 14 -38.30 20.71 -19.33
C GLY A 14 -38.58 19.32 -18.75
N LEU A 15 -39.62 18.63 -19.26
CA LEU A 15 -39.95 17.27 -18.84
C LEU A 15 -38.90 16.24 -19.28
N ILE A 16 -38.30 16.41 -20.45
CA ILE A 16 -37.20 15.55 -20.92
C ILE A 16 -35.95 15.76 -20.04
N LEU A 17 -35.60 17.00 -19.71
CA LEU A 17 -34.46 17.30 -18.83
C LEU A 17 -34.65 16.75 -17.41
N LEU A 18 -35.88 16.84 -16.86
CA LEU A 18 -36.22 16.24 -15.58
C LEU A 18 -36.15 14.70 -15.61
N GLY A 19 -36.62 14.07 -16.70
CA GLY A 19 -36.52 12.63 -16.90
C GLY A 19 -35.07 12.14 -16.98
N VAL A 20 -34.21 12.87 -17.69
CA VAL A 20 -32.77 12.56 -17.79
C VAL A 20 -32.07 12.77 -16.45
N ALA A 21 -32.36 13.85 -15.73
CA ALA A 21 -31.79 14.10 -14.40
C ALA A 21 -32.22 13.02 -13.38
N MET A 22 -33.48 12.60 -13.39
CA MET A 22 -33.99 11.53 -12.54
C MET A 22 -33.37 10.17 -12.90
N ALA A 23 -33.18 9.87 -14.18
CA ALA A 23 -32.50 8.66 -14.63
C ALA A 23 -31.02 8.64 -14.23
N TRP A 24 -30.33 9.79 -14.31
CA TRP A 24 -28.95 9.97 -13.83
C TRP A 24 -28.83 9.84 -12.31
N ILE A 25 -29.75 10.43 -11.55
CA ILE A 25 -29.78 10.29 -10.09
C ILE A 25 -30.07 8.83 -9.70
N TRP A 26 -30.96 8.14 -10.42
CA TRP A 26 -31.26 6.74 -10.16
C TRP A 26 -30.08 5.82 -10.51
N THR A 27 -29.35 6.07 -11.61
CA THR A 27 -28.12 5.32 -11.96
C THR A 27 -26.96 5.60 -10.98
N LEU A 28 -26.82 6.83 -10.47
CA LEU A 28 -25.86 7.16 -9.42
C LEU A 28 -26.21 6.48 -8.09
N ARG A 29 -27.51 6.34 -7.79
CA ARG A 29 -27.97 5.71 -6.54
C ARG A 29 -27.92 4.18 -6.58
N THR A 30 -28.15 3.57 -7.73
CA THR A 30 -28.00 2.11 -7.91
C THR A 30 -26.54 1.68 -8.01
N SER A 31 -25.68 2.48 -8.64
CA SER A 31 -24.21 2.24 -8.63
C SER A 31 -23.61 2.41 -7.22
N ALA A 32 -24.09 3.37 -6.41
CA ALA A 32 -23.68 3.50 -5.02
C ALA A 32 -24.20 2.37 -4.10
N HIS A 33 -25.29 1.68 -4.45
CA HIS A 33 -25.81 0.53 -3.69
C HIS A 33 -25.21 -0.82 -4.13
N GLN A 34 -24.79 -0.96 -5.38
CA GLN A 34 -24.09 -2.16 -5.86
C GLN A 34 -22.61 -2.14 -5.50
N ASN A 35 -22.01 -0.96 -5.39
CA ASN A 35 -20.70 -0.77 -4.78
C ASN A 35 -20.91 -0.61 -3.28
N GLY A 36 -21.16 -1.72 -2.57
CA GLY A 36 -21.10 -1.73 -1.11
C GLY A 36 -19.85 -0.98 -0.66
N TRP A 37 -19.95 -0.17 0.40
CA TRP A 37 -18.87 0.68 0.90
C TRP A 37 -17.54 -0.09 0.92
N HIS A 38 -16.71 0.11 -0.10
CA HIS A 38 -15.35 -0.41 -0.24
C HIS A 38 -14.42 0.79 -0.28
N ALA A 39 -14.55 1.68 0.71
CA ALA A 39 -13.68 2.82 0.87
C ALA A 39 -12.29 2.32 1.27
N GLY A 40 -11.47 1.96 0.28
CA GLY A 40 -10.04 1.73 0.48
C GLY A 40 -9.42 0.55 -0.27
N VAL A 41 -10.19 -0.40 -0.81
CA VAL A 41 -9.65 -1.61 -1.46
C VAL A 41 -9.74 -1.49 -2.98
N VAL A 42 -8.61 -1.59 -3.67
CA VAL A 42 -8.58 -1.71 -5.14
C VAL A 42 -8.71 -3.20 -5.51
N GLN A 43 -9.67 -3.54 -6.37
CA GLN A 43 -9.98 -4.93 -6.71
C GLN A 43 -8.82 -5.59 -7.49
N GLN A 44 -8.25 -6.66 -6.93
CA GLN A 44 -7.22 -7.47 -7.58
C GLN A 44 -7.83 -8.70 -8.27
N ALA A 45 -7.27 -9.09 -9.41
CA ALA A 45 -7.64 -10.36 -10.06
C ALA A 45 -7.08 -11.54 -9.25
N LYS A 46 -7.96 -12.42 -8.76
CA LYS A 46 -7.59 -13.57 -7.91
C LYS A 46 -7.78 -14.91 -8.67
N PRO A 47 -6.76 -15.79 -8.70
CA PRO A 47 -6.87 -17.15 -9.25
C PRO A 47 -8.01 -17.98 -8.61
N GLU A 48 -8.48 -19.03 -9.28
CA GLU A 48 -9.57 -19.87 -8.78
C GLU A 48 -9.23 -20.54 -7.43
N ILE A 49 -8.01 -21.05 -7.28
CA ILE A 49 -7.52 -21.62 -6.01
C ILE A 49 -7.58 -20.63 -4.84
N VAL A 50 -7.37 -19.33 -5.14
CA VAL A 50 -7.49 -18.25 -4.15
C VAL A 50 -8.95 -17.99 -3.77
N LYS A 51 -9.89 -18.21 -4.69
CA LYS A 51 -11.33 -18.08 -4.40
C LYS A 51 -11.85 -19.24 -3.55
N ALA A 52 -11.23 -20.41 -3.66
CA ALA A 52 -11.59 -21.61 -2.91
C ALA A 52 -10.97 -21.64 -1.49
N ASP A 53 -9.86 -20.93 -1.27
CA ASP A 53 -9.20 -20.85 0.03
C ASP A 53 -10.06 -20.13 1.09
N PHE A 54 -10.22 -20.74 2.27
CA PHE A 54 -11.12 -20.22 3.30
C PHE A 54 -10.65 -18.88 3.87
N TYR A 55 -9.37 -18.71 4.18
CA TYR A 55 -8.88 -17.45 4.73
C TYR A 55 -9.07 -16.32 3.70
N LEU A 56 -8.66 -16.56 2.47
CA LEU A 56 -8.71 -15.55 1.40
C LEU A 56 -10.14 -15.20 0.96
N SER A 57 -11.08 -16.14 1.07
CA SER A 57 -12.47 -15.95 0.64
C SER A 57 -13.45 -15.55 1.75
N LYS A 58 -13.16 -15.87 3.03
CA LYS A 58 -14.06 -15.63 4.16
C LYS A 58 -13.51 -14.68 5.23
N ILE A 59 -12.19 -14.68 5.46
CA ILE A 59 -11.58 -13.90 6.55
C ILE A 59 -11.01 -12.59 6.03
N GLN A 60 -10.09 -12.64 5.05
CA GLN A 60 -9.48 -11.44 4.48
C GLN A 60 -10.51 -10.41 3.99
N PRO A 61 -11.64 -10.78 3.34
CA PRO A 61 -12.65 -9.81 2.91
C PRO A 61 -13.29 -9.03 4.06
N VAL A 62 -13.45 -9.64 5.24
CA VAL A 62 -13.98 -8.94 6.42
C VAL A 62 -12.99 -7.88 6.88
N PHE A 63 -11.70 -8.22 6.96
CA PHE A 63 -10.65 -7.25 7.30
C PHE A 63 -10.54 -6.16 6.24
N SER A 64 -10.61 -6.50 4.95
CA SER A 64 -10.55 -5.55 3.85
C SER A 64 -11.70 -4.54 3.89
N ALA A 65 -12.91 -4.99 4.23
CA ALA A 65 -14.08 -4.12 4.27
C ALA A 65 -14.15 -3.23 5.53
N ARG A 66 -13.64 -3.70 6.68
CA ARG A 66 -13.93 -3.08 7.99
C ARG A 66 -12.71 -2.68 8.81
N CYS A 67 -11.51 -3.19 8.51
CA CYS A 67 -10.35 -3.07 9.41
C CYS A 67 -9.12 -2.42 8.77
N ILE A 68 -8.80 -2.72 7.50
CA ILE A 68 -7.55 -2.25 6.90
C ILE A 68 -7.50 -0.72 6.71
N ALA A 69 -8.64 -0.04 6.72
CA ALA A 69 -8.68 1.42 6.74
C ALA A 69 -7.91 2.00 7.95
N CYS A 70 -7.84 1.28 9.07
CA CYS A 70 -7.05 1.64 10.26
C CYS A 70 -5.79 0.76 10.42
N HIS A 71 -5.83 -0.48 9.90
CA HIS A 71 -4.81 -1.50 10.08
C HIS A 71 -4.05 -1.87 8.80
N SER A 72 -3.34 -0.92 8.17
CA SER A 72 -2.64 -1.15 6.89
C SER A 72 -1.30 -0.44 6.73
N CYS A 73 -0.72 0.07 7.81
CA CYS A 73 0.52 0.82 7.75
C CYS A 73 1.29 0.77 9.06
N MET A 74 2.48 1.38 9.07
CA MET A 74 3.35 1.32 10.23
C MET A 74 2.77 2.00 11.48
N ASN A 75 1.87 2.98 11.33
CA ASN A 75 1.16 3.59 12.45
C ASN A 75 -0.21 2.96 12.74
N SER A 76 -0.52 1.79 12.20
CA SER A 76 -1.74 1.10 12.66
C SER A 76 -1.69 0.95 14.19
N PRO A 77 -2.83 0.95 14.91
CA PRO A 77 -2.84 0.70 16.34
C PRO A 77 -2.01 -0.54 16.68
N CYS A 78 -1.01 -0.36 17.55
CA CYS A 78 -0.05 -1.40 17.95
C CYS A 78 0.73 -2.04 16.80
N GLN A 79 0.93 -1.31 15.71
CA GLN A 79 1.50 -1.79 14.45
C GLN A 79 0.77 -3.01 13.87
N LEU A 80 -0.48 -3.29 14.25
CA LEU A 80 -1.23 -4.43 13.69
C LEU A 80 -1.61 -4.14 12.24
N ASP A 81 -1.20 -5.01 11.33
CA ASP A 81 -1.50 -4.91 9.90
C ASP A 81 -2.37 -6.08 9.46
N LEU A 82 -3.52 -5.77 8.87
CA LEU A 82 -4.54 -6.74 8.49
C LEU A 82 -4.69 -6.87 6.97
N THR A 83 -3.72 -6.34 6.20
CA THR A 83 -3.72 -6.40 4.73
C THR A 83 -3.33 -7.79 4.19
N SER A 84 -2.77 -8.66 5.03
CA SER A 84 -2.47 -10.05 4.68
C SER A 84 -2.40 -10.94 5.92
N TYR A 85 -2.43 -12.26 5.70
CA TYR A 85 -2.20 -13.22 6.78
C TYR A 85 -0.82 -13.07 7.42
N GLU A 86 0.22 -12.76 6.65
CA GLU A 86 1.57 -12.51 7.19
C GLU A 86 1.58 -11.28 8.12
N GLY A 87 0.86 -10.22 7.76
CA GLY A 87 0.65 -9.05 8.62
C GLY A 87 -0.03 -9.39 9.94
N LEU A 88 -1.04 -10.27 9.86
CA LEU A 88 -1.76 -10.76 11.03
C LEU A 88 -0.88 -11.67 11.91
N GLN A 89 -0.05 -12.54 11.33
CA GLN A 89 0.90 -13.40 12.05
C GLN A 89 1.99 -12.60 12.75
N ARG A 90 2.46 -11.49 12.14
CA ARG A 90 3.36 -10.54 12.80
C ARG A 90 2.76 -10.13 14.15
N GLY A 91 1.47 -9.81 14.18
CA GLY A 91 0.73 -9.49 15.39
C GLY A 91 0.92 -8.03 15.81
N ALA A 92 0.86 -7.78 17.11
CA ALA A 92 0.93 -6.44 17.69
C ALA A 92 2.27 -6.17 18.36
N SER A 93 2.66 -4.91 18.47
CA SER A 93 3.85 -4.46 19.18
C SER A 93 3.54 -3.26 20.07
N LYS A 94 4.24 -3.17 21.20
CA LYS A 94 4.24 -1.99 22.09
C LYS A 94 5.21 -0.90 21.64
N VAL A 95 6.05 -1.18 20.64
CA VAL A 95 7.03 -0.22 20.12
C VAL A 95 6.27 0.89 19.40
N ASP A 96 6.47 2.14 19.82
CA ASP A 96 5.99 3.31 19.08
C ASP A 96 7.00 3.66 17.96
N PRO A 97 6.64 3.46 16.68
CA PRO A 97 7.53 3.80 15.58
C PRO A 97 7.78 5.31 15.44
N TYR A 98 7.00 6.15 16.14
CA TYR A 98 7.09 7.62 16.12
C TYR A 98 7.57 8.22 17.44
N ASN A 99 8.35 7.47 18.22
CA ASN A 99 9.04 8.01 19.39
C ASN A 99 10.20 8.94 18.97
N PHE A 100 9.88 10.18 18.57
CA PHE A 100 10.83 11.20 18.06
C PHE A 100 11.98 11.60 18.98
N PRO A 101 11.87 11.53 20.31
CA PRO A 101 13.01 11.77 21.20
C PRO A 101 14.21 10.83 20.99
N LEU A 102 14.06 9.74 20.24
CA LEU A 102 15.16 8.84 19.92
C LEU A 102 16.12 9.50 18.92
N LEU A 103 17.38 9.66 19.31
CA LEU A 103 18.49 10.07 18.44
C LEU A 103 18.89 8.97 17.44
N GLU A 104 18.36 7.75 17.63
CA GLU A 104 18.66 6.58 16.81
C GLU A 104 17.44 6.15 15.97
N THR A 105 17.71 5.67 14.76
CA THR A 105 16.65 5.19 13.86
C THR A 105 16.14 3.82 14.31
N ASN A 106 14.83 3.69 14.49
CA ASN A 106 14.19 2.41 14.79
C ASN A 106 14.50 1.32 13.75
N ALA A 107 14.54 0.08 14.22
CA ALA A 107 14.60 -1.10 13.34
C ALA A 107 13.34 -1.18 12.46
N THR A 108 13.50 -1.63 11.21
CA THR A 108 12.37 -1.80 10.28
C THR A 108 11.58 -3.07 10.60
N THR A 109 10.25 -2.99 10.38
CA THR A 109 9.27 -4.04 10.69
C THR A 109 8.36 -4.37 9.51
N ARG A 110 8.79 -4.14 8.27
CA ARG A 110 8.05 -4.33 7.02
C ARG A 110 7.67 -5.80 6.78
N ILE A 111 6.40 -6.04 6.45
CA ILE A 111 5.84 -7.36 6.13
C ILE A 111 6.51 -7.95 4.90
N GLY A 112 6.86 -9.24 4.92
CA GLY A 112 7.47 -9.94 3.79
C GLY A 112 8.91 -9.53 3.48
N ILE A 113 9.56 -8.82 4.41
CA ILE A 113 10.90 -8.23 4.22
C ILE A 113 11.77 -8.39 5.47
N ASP A 114 11.32 -7.89 6.63
CA ASP A 114 12.19 -7.82 7.81
C ASP A 114 12.14 -9.10 8.69
N ALA A 115 11.08 -9.90 8.55
CA ALA A 115 10.97 -11.27 9.03
C ALA A 115 9.89 -12.02 8.22
N HIS A 116 9.99 -13.35 8.13
CA HIS A 116 9.13 -14.20 7.30
C HIS A 116 8.43 -15.32 8.07
N THR A 117 8.63 -15.38 9.39
CA THR A 117 8.05 -16.40 10.25
C THR A 117 7.54 -15.77 11.53
N GLU A 118 6.54 -16.41 12.15
CA GLU A 118 6.02 -15.98 13.43
C GLU A 118 7.13 -15.85 14.49
N ALA A 119 7.99 -16.87 14.61
CA ALA A 119 9.12 -16.85 15.54
C ALA A 119 10.08 -15.68 15.27
N GLY A 120 10.30 -15.32 14.00
CA GLY A 120 11.08 -14.13 13.63
C GLY A 120 10.45 -12.84 14.14
N TRP A 121 9.12 -12.71 14.07
CA TRP A 121 8.39 -11.58 14.60
C TRP A 121 8.40 -11.52 16.13
N ARG A 122 8.28 -12.68 16.82
CA ARG A 122 8.41 -12.74 18.29
C ARG A 122 9.79 -12.25 18.77
N LYS A 123 10.87 -12.61 18.07
CA LYS A 123 12.23 -12.10 18.35
C LYS A 123 12.36 -10.58 18.18
N LYS A 124 11.53 -9.97 17.34
CA LYS A 124 11.46 -8.51 17.15
C LYS A 124 10.51 -7.81 18.14
N GLY A 125 10.01 -8.53 19.16
CA GLY A 125 9.17 -7.95 20.21
C GLY A 125 7.70 -7.79 19.83
N PHE A 126 7.23 -8.47 18.78
CA PHE A 126 5.80 -8.58 18.51
C PHE A 126 5.18 -9.74 19.30
N HIS A 127 3.92 -9.62 19.67
CA HIS A 127 3.13 -10.68 20.31
C HIS A 127 1.91 -11.05 19.46
N SER A 128 1.43 -12.27 19.63
CA SER A 128 0.27 -12.80 18.90
C SER A 128 -1.01 -12.05 19.26
N VAL A 129 -1.91 -11.93 18.28
CA VAL A 129 -3.28 -11.44 18.47
C VAL A 129 -4.32 -12.55 18.30
N LEU A 130 -3.88 -13.80 18.06
CA LEU A 130 -4.71 -14.93 17.63
C LEU A 130 -4.79 -16.08 18.64
N ASP A 131 -4.27 -15.91 19.87
CA ASP A 131 -4.07 -17.01 20.85
C ASP A 131 -5.38 -17.63 21.39
N GLY A 132 -6.11 -18.40 20.59
CA GLY A 132 -7.41 -19.00 20.96
C GLY A 132 -8.47 -17.96 21.36
N ASN A 133 -9.75 -18.33 21.46
CA ASN A 133 -10.79 -17.31 21.65
C ASN A 133 -10.64 -16.48 22.92
N GLU A 134 -10.30 -17.10 24.05
CA GLU A 134 -10.23 -16.38 25.34
C GLU A 134 -8.99 -15.49 25.49
N LYS A 135 -7.88 -15.80 24.82
CA LYS A 135 -6.64 -15.00 24.90
C LYS A 135 -6.35 -14.21 23.62
N SER A 136 -7.10 -14.45 22.54
CA SER A 136 -6.98 -13.69 21.31
C SER A 136 -7.40 -12.25 21.54
N ILE A 137 -6.43 -11.35 21.46
CA ILE A 137 -6.67 -9.90 21.46
C ILE A 137 -7.67 -9.55 20.36
N LEU A 138 -7.54 -10.15 19.17
CA LEU A 138 -8.48 -9.91 18.07
C LEU A 138 -9.91 -10.29 18.46
N ALA A 139 -10.14 -11.50 18.97
CA ALA A 139 -11.49 -11.93 19.37
C ALA A 139 -12.07 -11.02 20.48
N GLN A 140 -11.26 -10.68 21.48
CA GLN A 140 -11.68 -9.83 22.60
C GLN A 140 -12.07 -8.42 22.15
N PHE A 141 -11.38 -7.84 21.16
CA PHE A 141 -11.72 -6.53 20.61
C PHE A 141 -12.94 -6.53 19.69
N LEU A 142 -13.40 -7.71 19.24
CA LEU A 142 -14.60 -7.85 18.41
C LEU A 142 -15.84 -8.28 19.22
N ASP A 143 -15.67 -8.67 20.49
CA ASP A 143 -16.78 -9.00 21.38
C ASP A 143 -17.40 -7.71 21.96
N PRO A 144 -18.64 -7.35 21.59
CA PRO A 144 -19.28 -6.15 22.10
C PRO A 144 -19.50 -6.19 23.62
N LYS A 145 -19.49 -7.36 24.26
CA LYS A 145 -19.65 -7.50 25.72
C LYS A 145 -18.50 -6.87 26.52
N ASN A 146 -17.34 -6.68 25.87
CA ASN A 146 -16.18 -6.04 26.48
C ASN A 146 -16.28 -4.50 26.47
N PHE A 147 -17.30 -3.94 25.83
CA PHE A 147 -17.51 -2.50 25.72
C PHE A 147 -18.87 -2.10 26.32
N LYS A 148 -19.01 -0.82 26.67
CA LYS A 148 -20.30 -0.27 27.12
C LYS A 148 -21.14 0.09 25.92
N ALA A 149 -22.41 -0.32 25.94
CA ALA A 149 -23.36 -0.02 24.88
C ALA A 149 -23.40 1.49 24.59
N ALA A 150 -23.35 1.85 23.30
CA ALA A 150 -23.42 3.25 22.85
C ALA A 150 -24.68 3.98 23.33
N THR A 151 -25.76 3.26 23.68
CA THR A 151 -27.02 3.80 24.21
C THR A 151 -26.95 4.22 25.68
N ASP A 152 -26.02 3.68 26.45
CA ASP A 152 -25.85 3.98 27.88
C ASP A 152 -24.91 5.17 28.11
N ALA A 153 -24.29 5.65 27.04
CA ALA A 153 -23.46 6.84 27.06
C ALA A 153 -24.30 8.06 26.65
N LYS A 154 -24.38 9.06 27.54
CA LYS A 154 -24.55 10.45 27.08
C LYS A 154 -23.55 10.68 25.96
N PRO A 155 -23.87 11.43 24.87
CA PRO A 155 -22.91 11.73 23.81
C PRO A 155 -21.65 12.27 24.49
N ALA A 156 -20.62 11.43 24.57
CA ALA A 156 -19.51 11.69 25.44
C ALA A 156 -18.81 12.94 24.92
N GLN A 157 -18.37 13.79 25.84
CA GLN A 157 -17.26 14.69 25.57
C GLN A 157 -16.14 13.87 24.91
N SER A 158 -16.01 14.06 23.60
CA SER A 158 -14.85 13.75 22.76
C SER A 158 -14.08 12.47 23.11
N PHE A 159 -14.57 11.30 22.67
CA PHE A 159 -13.64 10.19 22.49
C PHE A 159 -12.61 10.58 21.42
N HIS A 160 -11.33 10.40 21.71
CA HIS A 160 -10.24 10.62 20.77
C HIS A 160 -9.51 9.30 20.47
N ALA A 161 -9.48 8.86 19.20
CA ALA A 161 -8.76 7.65 18.79
C ALA A 161 -7.25 7.67 19.16
N GLU A 162 -6.67 8.86 19.28
CA GLU A 162 -5.29 9.03 19.72
C GLU A 162 -5.08 8.68 21.20
N SER A 163 -6.10 8.84 22.06
CA SER A 163 -5.99 8.51 23.49
C SER A 163 -6.15 7.01 23.78
N SER A 164 -6.63 6.21 22.83
CA SER A 164 -6.82 4.77 22.97
C SER A 164 -5.63 3.94 22.47
N ARG A 165 -4.45 4.55 22.27
CA ARG A 165 -3.24 3.92 21.72
C ARG A 165 -2.45 3.05 22.72
N MET A 166 -3.16 2.48 23.69
CA MET A 166 -2.58 1.46 24.56
C MET A 166 -2.54 0.13 23.82
N CYS A 167 -1.43 -0.59 23.96
CA CYS A 167 -1.21 -1.87 23.29
C CYS A 167 -1.18 -3.00 24.30
N PRO A 168 -2.36 -3.52 24.70
CA PRO A 168 -2.42 -4.64 25.64
C PRO A 168 -1.77 -5.89 25.02
N SER A 169 -1.17 -6.72 25.86
CA SER A 169 -0.87 -8.12 25.51
C SER A 169 -2.10 -9.00 25.75
N SER A 170 -1.99 -10.30 25.45
CA SER A 170 -3.01 -11.32 25.75
C SER A 170 -3.19 -11.61 27.25
N GLU A 171 -2.51 -10.86 28.13
CA GLU A 171 -2.64 -10.98 29.57
C GLU A 171 -4.01 -10.41 30.03
N PRO A 172 -4.85 -11.19 30.73
CA PRO A 172 -6.20 -10.76 31.10
C PRO A 172 -6.25 -9.43 31.86
N ALA A 173 -5.28 -9.18 32.74
CA ALA A 173 -5.19 -7.92 33.49
C ALA A 173 -4.94 -6.71 32.58
N GLN A 174 -4.13 -6.86 31.52
CA GLN A 174 -3.87 -5.76 30.57
C GLN A 174 -5.08 -5.51 29.66
N LEU A 175 -5.76 -6.57 29.21
CA LEU A 175 -7.00 -6.44 28.45
C LEU A 175 -8.09 -5.76 29.28
N LYS A 176 -8.28 -6.19 30.53
CA LYS A 176 -9.25 -5.54 31.44
C LYS A 176 -8.93 -4.06 31.64
N ALA A 177 -7.68 -3.72 31.93
CA ALA A 177 -7.27 -2.33 32.09
C ALA A 177 -7.51 -1.50 30.83
N TYR A 178 -7.31 -2.09 29.63
CA TYR A 178 -7.62 -1.43 28.37
C TYR A 178 -9.12 -1.14 28.23
N PHE A 179 -9.98 -2.14 28.45
CA PHE A 179 -11.44 -1.99 28.29
C PHE A 179 -12.04 -1.04 29.34
N ASP A 180 -11.56 -1.09 30.59
CA ASP A 180 -11.97 -0.16 31.66
C ASP A 180 -11.65 1.30 31.28
N ALA A 181 -10.48 1.54 30.65
CA ALA A 181 -10.05 2.86 30.22
C ALA A 181 -10.68 3.31 28.88
N ASN A 182 -11.14 2.38 28.05
CA ASN A 182 -11.73 2.65 26.73
C ASN A 182 -13.12 2.02 26.58
N PRO A 183 -14.09 2.37 27.44
CA PRO A 183 -15.40 1.72 27.45
C PRO A 183 -16.20 1.92 26.16
N GLN A 184 -15.84 2.91 25.32
CA GLN A 184 -16.46 3.20 24.03
C GLN A 184 -15.55 2.87 22.82
N GLY A 185 -14.45 2.14 23.06
CA GLY A 185 -13.44 1.82 22.05
C GLY A 185 -13.81 0.67 21.10
N GLU A 186 -15.09 0.47 20.82
CA GLU A 186 -15.57 -0.61 19.94
C GLU A 186 -14.94 -0.51 18.54
N MET A 187 -14.64 -1.67 17.94
CA MET A 187 -14.09 -1.76 16.60
C MET A 187 -15.17 -2.12 15.56
N PRO A 188 -15.17 -1.49 14.37
CA PRO A 188 -14.23 -0.49 13.91
C PRO A 188 -14.52 0.89 14.51
N PHE A 189 -13.47 1.53 15.00
CA PHE A 189 -13.60 2.76 15.78
C PHE A 189 -14.30 3.90 15.01
N GLY A 190 -15.41 4.43 15.56
CA GLY A 190 -16.15 5.54 14.96
C GLY A 190 -16.99 5.16 13.74
N PHE A 191 -17.16 3.87 13.46
CA PHE A 191 -17.97 3.33 12.36
C PHE A 191 -19.04 2.37 12.88
N PRO A 192 -20.04 2.02 12.05
CA PRO A 192 -21.01 0.99 12.42
C PRO A 192 -20.33 -0.33 12.76
N ALA A 193 -20.85 -1.00 13.80
CA ALA A 193 -20.38 -2.30 14.24
C ALA A 193 -20.31 -3.30 13.07
N ILE A 194 -19.35 -4.22 13.15
CA ILE A 194 -19.28 -5.35 12.23
C ILE A 194 -20.50 -6.26 12.41
N GLU A 195 -20.96 -6.83 11.30
CA GLU A 195 -22.12 -7.71 11.28
C GLU A 195 -21.90 -8.95 12.17
N ALA A 196 -22.97 -9.44 12.80
CA ALA A 196 -22.90 -10.61 13.68
C ALA A 196 -22.30 -11.83 12.98
N ASN A 197 -22.68 -12.08 11.73
CA ASN A 197 -22.14 -13.18 10.92
C ASN A 197 -20.62 -13.03 10.69
N SER A 198 -20.14 -11.84 10.36
CA SER A 198 -18.69 -11.60 10.19
C SER A 198 -17.90 -11.83 11.49
N ARG A 199 -18.48 -11.45 12.64
CA ARG A 199 -17.89 -11.74 13.97
C ARG A 199 -17.81 -13.23 14.24
N GLU A 200 -18.91 -13.95 13.99
CA GLU A 200 -18.98 -15.39 14.21
C GLU A 200 -17.99 -16.15 13.33
N VAL A 201 -17.86 -15.77 12.06
CA VAL A 201 -16.88 -16.34 11.13
C VAL A 201 -15.45 -16.14 11.62
N ILE A 202 -15.09 -14.94 12.09
CA ILE A 202 -13.75 -14.67 12.65
C ILE A 202 -13.54 -15.46 13.95
N SER A 203 -14.52 -15.45 14.86
CA SER A 203 -14.40 -16.14 16.15
C SER A 203 -14.27 -17.65 15.99
N LYS A 204 -15.06 -18.25 15.09
CA LYS A 204 -14.94 -19.68 14.75
C LYS A 204 -13.57 -19.98 14.16
N TRP A 205 -13.13 -19.17 13.19
CA TRP A 205 -11.81 -19.32 12.57
C TRP A 205 -10.66 -19.25 13.60
N ILE A 206 -10.71 -18.32 14.55
CA ILE A 206 -9.73 -18.23 15.64
C ILE A 206 -9.77 -19.48 16.53
N SER A 207 -10.97 -19.97 16.89
CA SER A 207 -11.13 -21.18 17.69
C SER A 207 -10.58 -22.45 17.02
N GLU A 208 -10.60 -22.48 15.69
CA GLU A 208 -10.06 -23.56 14.86
C GLU A 208 -8.54 -23.43 14.58
N GLY A 209 -7.88 -22.49 15.27
CA GLY A 209 -6.43 -22.29 15.21
C GLY A 209 -6.00 -21.23 14.20
N ALA A 210 -6.91 -20.38 13.73
CA ALA A 210 -6.63 -19.21 12.90
C ALA A 210 -5.77 -19.52 11.67
N ARG A 211 -6.04 -20.64 10.98
CA ARG A 211 -5.21 -21.11 9.86
C ARG A 211 -5.20 -20.10 8.71
N GLY A 212 -4.01 -19.85 8.18
CA GLY A 212 -3.81 -19.01 7.00
C GLY A 212 -4.15 -19.72 5.70
N PRO A 213 -3.87 -19.05 4.57
CA PRO A 213 -4.03 -19.66 3.25
C PRO A 213 -3.17 -20.91 3.06
N SER A 214 -3.61 -21.82 2.19
CA SER A 214 -2.82 -22.99 1.80
C SER A 214 -1.51 -22.60 1.11
N ALA A 215 -0.50 -23.47 1.14
CA ALA A 215 0.78 -23.22 0.49
C ALA A 215 0.61 -22.99 -1.02
N GLU A 216 -0.28 -23.75 -1.65
CA GLU A 216 -0.63 -23.64 -3.07
C GLU A 216 -1.31 -22.30 -3.37
N ALA A 217 -2.18 -21.82 -2.49
CA ALA A 217 -2.80 -20.51 -2.62
C ALA A 217 -1.77 -19.38 -2.49
N VAL A 218 -0.83 -19.49 -1.54
CA VAL A 218 0.29 -18.54 -1.38
C VAL A 218 1.17 -18.51 -2.63
N GLU A 219 1.53 -19.67 -3.17
CA GLU A 219 2.33 -19.78 -4.39
C GLU A 219 1.60 -19.16 -5.59
N ALA A 220 0.32 -19.49 -5.78
CA ALA A 220 -0.51 -18.95 -6.86
C ALA A 220 -0.67 -17.42 -6.78
N MET A 221 -0.73 -16.84 -5.58
CA MET A 221 -0.73 -15.39 -5.39
C MET A 221 0.62 -14.74 -5.67
N SER A 222 1.72 -15.48 -5.52
CA SER A 222 3.08 -14.93 -5.62
C SER A 222 3.62 -14.88 -7.05
N LEU A 223 2.96 -15.57 -7.99
CA LEU A 223 3.34 -15.64 -9.40
C LEU A 223 2.40 -14.81 -10.29
N PRO A 224 2.87 -14.29 -11.44
CA PRO A 224 1.99 -13.73 -12.46
C PRO A 224 0.92 -14.75 -12.87
N SER A 225 -0.34 -14.32 -13.02
CA SER A 225 -1.45 -15.26 -13.23
C SER A 225 -1.46 -15.96 -14.60
N THR A 226 -0.71 -15.45 -15.57
CA THR A 226 -0.68 -15.97 -16.94
C THR A 226 0.75 -16.15 -17.45
N GLU A 227 0.95 -17.09 -18.39
CA GLU A 227 2.24 -17.27 -19.07
C GLU A 227 2.68 -16.02 -19.84
N LYS A 228 1.72 -15.31 -20.47
CA LYS A 228 1.99 -14.01 -21.09
C LYS A 228 2.54 -13.01 -20.06
N GLY A 229 1.95 -12.99 -18.87
CA GLY A 229 2.40 -12.16 -17.75
C GLY A 229 3.81 -12.48 -17.28
N LYS A 230 4.14 -13.77 -17.14
CA LYS A 230 5.49 -14.22 -16.81
C LYS A 230 6.51 -13.75 -17.84
N LYS A 231 6.17 -13.83 -19.13
CA LYS A 231 7.02 -13.33 -20.22
C LYS A 231 7.22 -11.81 -20.15
N ILE A 232 6.15 -11.04 -19.93
CA ILE A 232 6.25 -9.57 -19.80
C ILE A 232 7.20 -9.19 -18.68
N VAL A 233 7.06 -9.83 -17.51
CA VAL A 233 7.94 -9.59 -16.36
C VAL A 233 9.40 -9.92 -16.73
N ALA A 234 9.65 -11.08 -17.31
CA ALA A 234 11.01 -11.50 -17.71
C ALA A 234 11.65 -10.56 -18.74
N ASP A 235 10.88 -10.05 -19.71
CA ASP A 235 11.36 -9.11 -20.72
C ASP A 235 11.75 -7.76 -20.07
N TRP A 236 11.02 -7.31 -19.04
CA TRP A 236 11.36 -6.11 -18.26
C TRP A 236 12.56 -6.32 -17.34
N GLU A 237 12.66 -7.47 -16.68
CA GLU A 237 13.86 -7.84 -15.90
C GLU A 237 15.10 -7.86 -16.81
N THR A 238 15.00 -8.44 -18.00
CA THR A 238 16.08 -8.43 -19.00
C THR A 238 16.48 -7.00 -19.37
N TYR A 239 15.50 -6.14 -19.64
CA TYR A 239 15.72 -4.74 -20.02
C TYR A 239 16.44 -3.93 -18.93
N LEU A 240 16.06 -4.09 -17.66
CA LEU A 240 16.63 -3.36 -16.52
C LEU A 240 18.02 -3.90 -16.11
N ASN A 241 18.39 -5.11 -16.55
CA ASN A 241 19.66 -5.75 -16.19
C ASN A 241 20.70 -5.75 -17.33
N ARG A 242 20.60 -4.83 -18.30
CA ARG A 242 21.65 -4.63 -19.31
C ARG A 242 22.93 -4.06 -18.67
N GLN A 243 24.08 -4.26 -19.33
CA GLN A 243 25.38 -4.25 -18.63
C GLN A 243 26.25 -3.02 -18.87
N SER A 244 25.96 -2.18 -19.87
CA SER A 244 26.75 -0.96 -20.11
C SER A 244 26.63 0.04 -18.96
N PHE A 245 27.58 0.97 -18.87
CA PHE A 245 27.55 2.02 -17.86
C PHE A 245 26.22 2.81 -17.87
N LYS A 246 25.78 3.27 -19.06
CA LYS A 246 24.52 4.00 -19.22
C LYS A 246 23.33 3.17 -18.74
N GLU A 247 23.25 1.91 -19.16
CA GLU A 247 22.14 1.02 -18.83
C GLU A 247 22.04 0.78 -17.33
N ARG A 248 23.16 0.51 -16.67
CA ARG A 248 23.20 0.31 -15.22
C ARG A 248 22.82 1.56 -14.44
N LEU A 249 23.28 2.74 -14.87
CA LEU A 249 22.97 4.01 -14.21
C LEU A 249 21.49 4.37 -14.37
N VAL A 250 20.92 4.15 -15.56
CA VAL A 250 19.50 4.39 -15.85
C VAL A 250 18.62 3.39 -15.09
N ALA A 251 19.00 2.11 -15.03
CA ALA A 251 18.26 1.12 -14.25
C ALA A 251 18.23 1.47 -12.75
N ARG A 252 19.36 1.97 -12.21
CA ARG A 252 19.43 2.53 -10.85
C ARG A 252 18.49 3.73 -10.70
N TYR A 253 18.53 4.69 -11.62
CA TYR A 253 17.64 5.85 -11.62
C TYR A 253 16.16 5.44 -11.59
N ILE A 254 15.76 4.50 -12.45
CA ILE A 254 14.39 3.97 -12.50
C ILE A 254 14.03 3.28 -11.18
N TYR A 255 14.89 2.40 -10.67
CA TYR A 255 14.63 1.70 -9.40
C TYR A 255 14.47 2.66 -8.22
N GLU A 256 15.37 3.64 -8.08
CA GLU A 256 15.32 4.56 -6.94
C GLU A 256 14.11 5.49 -6.99
N HIS A 257 13.65 5.89 -8.18
CA HIS A 257 12.45 6.72 -8.33
C HIS A 257 11.14 5.92 -8.28
N LEU A 258 11.16 4.62 -8.61
CA LEU A 258 9.98 3.75 -8.58
C LEU A 258 9.94 2.83 -7.34
N PHE A 259 10.77 3.09 -6.33
CA PHE A 259 11.01 2.16 -5.20
C PHE A 259 9.76 1.72 -4.45
N ILE A 260 8.76 2.61 -4.30
CA ILE A 260 7.48 2.30 -3.63
C ILE A 260 6.31 2.15 -4.61
N ALA A 261 6.58 2.09 -5.91
CA ALA A 261 5.53 1.88 -6.91
C ALA A 261 4.85 0.53 -6.72
N HIS A 262 3.54 0.53 -6.93
CA HIS A 262 2.81 -0.66 -7.32
C HIS A 262 2.81 -0.73 -8.83
N VAL A 263 3.83 -1.38 -9.39
CA VAL A 263 3.99 -1.54 -10.82
C VAL A 263 2.91 -2.47 -11.34
N HIS A 264 2.19 -2.05 -12.38
CA HIS A 264 1.31 -2.92 -13.15
C HIS A 264 1.74 -2.94 -14.61
N PHE A 265 1.37 -4.01 -15.31
CA PHE A 265 1.68 -4.17 -16.73
C PHE A 265 0.38 -4.30 -17.54
N ASP A 266 0.44 -3.84 -18.77
CA ASP A 266 -0.65 -4.06 -19.73
C ASP A 266 -0.88 -5.57 -19.95
N GLY A 267 -2.15 -5.97 -20.04
CA GLY A 267 -2.56 -7.38 -20.13
C GLY A 267 -2.53 -8.16 -18.81
N MET A 268 -2.22 -7.52 -17.67
CA MET A 268 -2.36 -8.11 -16.32
C MET A 268 -3.17 -7.19 -15.38
N PRO A 269 -4.44 -6.88 -15.71
CA PRO A 269 -5.24 -5.98 -14.90
C PRO A 269 -5.43 -6.52 -13.48
N GLY A 270 -5.22 -5.66 -12.48
CA GLY A 270 -5.40 -6.00 -11.07
C GLY A 270 -4.24 -6.79 -10.45
N GLU A 271 -3.13 -7.00 -11.18
CA GLU A 271 -1.88 -7.52 -10.61
C GLU A 271 -0.86 -6.40 -10.45
N PHE A 272 -0.19 -6.37 -9.29
CA PHE A 272 0.79 -5.35 -8.95
C PHE A 272 2.07 -5.98 -8.46
N PHE A 273 3.19 -5.30 -8.71
CA PHE A 273 4.53 -5.77 -8.43
C PHE A 273 5.36 -4.66 -7.79
N ARG A 274 6.34 -5.04 -6.97
CA ARG A 274 7.41 -4.16 -6.51
C ARG A 274 8.65 -4.42 -7.36
N LEU A 275 9.28 -3.36 -7.83
CA LEU A 275 10.63 -3.44 -8.41
C LEU A 275 11.64 -3.50 -7.27
N ILE A 276 12.39 -4.60 -7.19
CA ILE A 276 13.34 -4.87 -6.10
C ILE A 276 14.73 -5.15 -6.65
N ARG A 277 15.73 -5.06 -5.77
CA ARG A 277 17.06 -5.65 -5.99
C ARG A 277 17.05 -7.07 -5.43
N ALA A 278 17.57 -8.04 -6.16
CA ALA A 278 17.60 -9.44 -5.77
C ALA A 278 18.97 -10.09 -6.01
N ARG A 279 19.33 -11.09 -5.20
CA ARG A 279 20.59 -11.84 -5.32
C ARG A 279 20.58 -12.90 -6.43
N ASN A 280 19.39 -13.37 -6.80
CA ASN A 280 19.19 -14.43 -7.78
C ASN A 280 18.47 -13.93 -9.04
N VAL A 281 18.66 -14.63 -10.16
CA VAL A 281 18.03 -14.32 -11.46
C VAL A 281 16.75 -15.11 -11.71
N THR A 282 16.69 -16.36 -11.25
CA THR A 282 15.58 -17.29 -11.50
C THR A 282 14.90 -17.71 -10.20
N GLY A 283 13.69 -18.28 -10.30
CA GLY A 283 12.89 -18.69 -9.15
C GLY A 283 12.37 -17.50 -8.33
N THR A 284 11.95 -17.76 -7.09
CA THR A 284 11.44 -16.74 -6.17
C THR A 284 12.51 -15.67 -5.90
N PRO A 285 12.23 -14.38 -6.11
CA PRO A 285 13.22 -13.32 -5.87
C PRO A 285 13.72 -13.29 -4.41
N ASP A 286 15.04 -13.42 -4.24
CA ASP A 286 15.77 -13.26 -2.99
C ASP A 286 16.13 -11.78 -2.81
N GLU A 287 15.23 -11.05 -2.15
CA GLU A 287 15.24 -9.60 -2.02
C GLU A 287 16.42 -9.07 -1.17
N ILE A 288 17.04 -7.99 -1.64
CA ILE A 288 18.03 -7.20 -0.90
C ILE A 288 17.29 -6.04 -0.22
N SER A 289 16.98 -6.26 1.06
CA SER A 289 16.05 -5.45 1.86
C SER A 289 16.66 -4.20 2.49
N THR A 290 17.22 -3.28 1.69
CA THR A 290 17.73 -2.01 2.24
C THR A 290 16.61 -1.11 2.77
N ARG A 291 16.92 -0.17 3.67
CA ARG A 291 15.92 0.78 4.22
C ARG A 291 15.54 1.81 3.16
N ARG A 292 16.53 2.38 2.48
CA ARG A 292 16.36 3.35 1.40
C ARG A 292 16.83 2.74 0.07
N PRO A 293 16.32 3.22 -1.07
CA PRO A 293 16.69 2.63 -2.36
C PRO A 293 18.16 2.90 -2.73
N TYR A 294 18.75 4.00 -2.26
CA TYR A 294 20.15 4.36 -2.51
C TYR A 294 21.13 3.78 -1.48
N ASP A 295 20.65 3.13 -0.41
CA ASP A 295 21.52 2.46 0.56
C ASP A 295 22.28 1.31 -0.14
N ASP A 296 23.46 0.99 0.40
CA ASP A 296 24.37 -0.05 -0.10
C ASP A 296 23.66 -1.41 -0.19
N PRO A 297 23.54 -2.01 -1.41
CA PRO A 297 22.99 -3.36 -1.58
C PRO A 297 23.95 -4.47 -1.12
N GLY A 298 25.17 -4.12 -0.71
CA GLY A 298 26.24 -5.06 -0.37
C GLY A 298 27.18 -5.33 -1.53
N LYS A 299 28.20 -6.17 -1.26
CA LYS A 299 29.29 -6.47 -2.21
C LYS A 299 28.93 -7.48 -3.30
N GLU A 300 27.82 -8.19 -3.14
CA GLU A 300 27.38 -9.22 -4.08
C GLU A 300 26.74 -8.59 -5.33
N LYS A 301 26.86 -9.30 -6.46
CA LYS A 301 26.14 -8.91 -7.66
C LYS A 301 24.64 -9.07 -7.43
N PHE A 302 23.86 -8.07 -7.81
CA PHE A 302 22.40 -8.09 -7.72
C PHE A 302 21.74 -7.82 -9.07
N TYR A 303 20.45 -8.09 -9.12
CA TYR A 303 19.60 -7.96 -10.29
C TYR A 303 18.33 -7.18 -9.94
N TYR A 304 17.83 -6.36 -10.86
CA TYR A 304 16.51 -5.74 -10.74
C TYR A 304 15.43 -6.76 -11.11
N ARG A 305 14.54 -7.06 -10.19
CA ARG A 305 13.48 -8.08 -10.34
C ARG A 305 12.12 -7.58 -9.89
N PHE A 306 11.05 -8.19 -10.37
CA PHE A 306 9.69 -7.88 -9.94
C PHE A 306 9.18 -8.94 -8.96
N LYS A 307 8.79 -8.50 -7.77
CA LYS A 307 8.13 -9.36 -6.78
C LYS A 307 6.66 -8.97 -6.69
N LYS A 308 5.75 -9.93 -6.89
CA LYS A 308 4.30 -9.67 -6.86
C LYS A 308 3.88 -9.16 -5.48
N PHE A 309 3.00 -8.16 -5.48
CA PHE A 309 2.43 -7.56 -4.29
C PHE A 309 1.18 -8.35 -3.89
N THR A 310 1.26 -9.08 -2.77
CA THR A 310 0.24 -10.04 -2.33
C THR A 310 -0.64 -9.53 -1.18
N GLN A 311 -0.35 -8.34 -0.65
CA GLN A 311 -1.18 -7.68 0.35
C GLN A 311 -2.38 -6.98 -0.32
N GLU A 312 -3.44 -6.79 0.45
CA GLU A 312 -4.59 -6.00 0.03
C GLU A 312 -4.16 -4.54 -0.23
N LEU A 313 -4.58 -4.01 -1.37
CA LEU A 313 -4.22 -2.65 -1.77
C LEU A 313 -5.04 -1.65 -0.96
N VAL A 314 -4.34 -0.72 -0.29
CA VAL A 314 -4.98 0.39 0.41
C VAL A 314 -4.72 1.71 -0.29
N ALA A 315 -5.74 2.54 -0.41
CA ALA A 315 -5.63 3.87 -1.02
C ALA A 315 -4.51 4.74 -0.43
N LYS A 316 -4.18 4.51 0.86
CA LYS A 316 -3.13 5.23 1.61
C LYS A 316 -1.72 5.03 1.04
N THR A 317 -1.40 3.82 0.59
CA THR A 317 -0.05 3.46 0.11
C THR A 317 -0.04 3.11 -1.37
N HIS A 318 -1.21 2.88 -1.98
CA HIS A 318 -1.30 2.49 -3.37
C HIS A 318 -0.94 3.64 -4.32
N LEU A 319 0.20 3.47 -5.00
CA LEU A 319 0.71 4.32 -6.07
C LEU A 319 0.95 3.46 -7.33
N PRO A 320 -0.06 3.32 -8.21
CA PRO A 320 0.09 2.52 -9.41
C PRO A 320 1.08 3.18 -10.37
N TYR A 321 1.91 2.37 -11.01
CA TYR A 321 2.81 2.81 -12.08
C TYR A 321 2.78 1.83 -13.25
N GLU A 322 2.43 2.32 -14.43
CA GLU A 322 2.29 1.47 -15.61
C GLU A 322 3.63 1.26 -16.31
N LEU A 323 4.04 0.00 -16.45
CA LEU A 323 5.11 -0.42 -17.34
C LEU A 323 4.55 -1.19 -18.54
N GLY A 324 4.83 -0.71 -19.74
CA GLY A 324 4.42 -1.33 -21.00
C GLY A 324 5.37 -0.99 -22.14
N GLU A 325 5.11 -1.52 -23.34
CA GLU A 325 5.97 -1.30 -24.51
C GLU A 325 6.20 0.19 -24.81
N LYS A 326 5.13 1.00 -24.81
CA LYS A 326 5.22 2.46 -24.98
C LYS A 326 6.13 3.13 -23.94
N ARG A 327 6.08 2.68 -22.69
CA ARG A 327 6.94 3.20 -21.61
C ARG A 327 8.40 2.85 -21.88
N ARG A 328 8.66 1.64 -22.39
CA ARG A 328 10.01 1.20 -22.76
C ARG A 328 10.58 2.02 -23.91
N GLU A 329 9.79 2.25 -24.96
CA GLU A 329 10.16 3.13 -26.08
C GLU A 329 10.47 4.54 -25.60
N ARG A 330 9.64 5.08 -24.71
CA ARG A 330 9.87 6.40 -24.10
C ARG A 330 11.18 6.44 -23.30
N TYR A 331 11.51 5.39 -22.55
CA TYR A 331 12.78 5.31 -21.84
C TYR A 331 13.98 5.21 -22.80
N GLU A 332 13.83 4.48 -23.91
CA GLU A 332 14.85 4.44 -24.97
C GLU A 332 15.12 5.82 -25.57
N GLU A 333 14.07 6.58 -25.87
CA GLU A 333 14.21 7.97 -26.33
C GLU A 333 14.88 8.87 -25.31
N LEU A 334 14.40 8.85 -24.05
CA LEU A 334 14.90 9.73 -23.02
C LEU A 334 16.35 9.42 -22.64
N PHE A 335 16.70 8.15 -22.46
CA PHE A 335 17.95 7.80 -21.79
C PHE A 335 19.04 7.27 -22.72
N PHE A 336 18.69 6.62 -23.83
CA PHE A 336 19.66 5.90 -24.65
C PHE A 336 19.89 6.54 -26.02
N LYS A 337 18.85 7.14 -26.62
CA LYS A 337 18.97 7.95 -27.85
C LYS A 337 19.43 9.39 -27.57
N SER A 338 19.35 9.86 -26.33
CA SER A 338 19.83 11.18 -25.94
C SER A 338 21.35 11.26 -25.93
N LYS A 339 21.89 12.44 -26.26
CA LYS A 339 23.31 12.71 -26.19
C LYS A 339 23.72 12.91 -24.73
N TRP A 340 24.62 12.06 -24.24
CA TRP A 340 25.22 12.20 -22.92
C TRP A 340 26.50 13.01 -23.01
N GLU A 341 26.80 13.77 -21.97
CA GLU A 341 28.10 14.41 -21.84
C GLU A 341 29.22 13.37 -21.68
N GLU A 342 30.37 13.71 -22.26
CA GLU A 342 31.59 12.91 -22.13
C GLU A 342 32.12 12.98 -20.70
N GLY A 343 32.73 11.87 -20.24
CA GLY A 343 33.31 11.79 -18.92
C GLY A 343 33.64 10.34 -18.53
N PRO A 344 34.35 10.13 -17.42
CA PRO A 344 34.73 8.80 -16.97
C PRO A 344 33.50 7.98 -16.56
N ASP A 345 33.47 6.71 -16.95
CA ASP A 345 32.42 5.73 -16.61
C ASP A 345 32.58 5.22 -15.16
N THR A 346 32.69 6.15 -14.22
CA THR A 346 32.76 5.87 -12.79
C THR A 346 31.35 5.69 -12.24
N PHE A 347 31.01 4.47 -11.84
CA PHE A 347 29.69 4.18 -11.27
C PHE A 347 29.52 4.88 -9.91
N PRO A 348 28.42 5.62 -9.66
CA PRO A 348 28.23 6.32 -8.40
C PRO A 348 28.17 5.36 -7.22
N ILE A 349 28.68 5.78 -6.06
CA ILE A 349 28.60 5.01 -4.82
C ILE A 349 27.15 4.86 -4.33
N TYR A 350 26.94 3.89 -3.45
CA TYR A 350 25.72 3.75 -2.64
C TYR A 350 25.98 4.22 -1.22
N GLY A 351 24.93 4.45 -0.44
CA GLY A 351 25.02 4.89 0.94
C GLY A 351 24.58 6.35 1.16
N PRO A 352 24.82 6.90 2.35
CA PRO A 352 24.39 8.25 2.72
C PRO A 352 24.83 9.35 1.74
N GLU A 353 26.01 9.22 1.14
CA GLU A 353 26.57 10.12 0.13
C GLU A 353 25.77 10.14 -1.16
N ALA A 354 25.02 9.07 -1.44
CA ALA A 354 24.15 8.95 -2.60
C ALA A 354 22.75 9.57 -2.39
N SER A 355 22.52 10.23 -1.24
CA SER A 355 21.25 10.94 -0.98
C SER A 355 21.01 12.13 -1.91
N ASN A 356 22.06 12.71 -2.51
CA ASN A 356 21.94 13.79 -3.48
C ASN A 356 21.85 13.26 -4.92
N ALA A 357 20.62 13.15 -5.42
CA ALA A 357 20.34 12.64 -6.77
C ALA A 357 20.98 13.48 -7.89
N PHE A 358 21.17 14.79 -7.71
CA PHE A 358 21.82 15.64 -8.73
C PHE A 358 23.28 15.22 -8.95
N MET A 359 23.98 14.84 -7.89
CA MET A 359 25.37 14.38 -7.99
C MET A 359 25.48 12.95 -8.50
N VAL A 360 24.60 12.05 -8.05
CA VAL A 360 24.58 10.64 -8.45
C VAL A 360 24.28 10.50 -9.94
N TYR A 361 23.30 11.28 -10.45
CA TYR A 361 22.78 11.12 -11.80
C TYR A 361 23.20 12.20 -12.78
N LYS A 362 24.21 13.02 -12.45
CA LYS A 362 24.71 14.09 -13.33
C LYS A 362 25.10 13.62 -14.74
N ARG A 363 25.49 12.35 -14.90
CA ARG A 363 25.82 11.78 -16.22
C ARG A 363 24.60 11.55 -17.10
N ILE A 364 23.40 11.41 -16.51
CA ILE A 364 22.15 11.36 -17.25
C ILE A 364 21.78 12.80 -17.64
N PRO A 365 21.50 13.08 -18.92
CA PRO A 365 21.12 14.43 -19.36
C PRO A 365 19.98 15.00 -18.53
N ALA A 366 20.10 16.28 -18.18
CA ALA A 366 19.14 16.97 -17.32
C ALA A 366 17.71 16.90 -17.85
N GLU A 367 17.53 17.21 -19.14
CA GLU A 367 16.24 17.13 -19.78
C GLU A 367 15.65 15.72 -19.67
N SER A 368 16.44 14.66 -19.86
CA SER A 368 15.98 13.28 -19.72
C SER A 368 15.49 12.97 -18.31
N ARG A 369 16.23 13.41 -17.28
CA ARG A 369 15.84 13.25 -15.87
C ARG A 369 14.51 13.95 -15.60
N TYR A 370 14.38 15.21 -16.03
CA TYR A 370 13.19 16.01 -15.78
C TYR A 370 11.98 15.56 -16.58
N ARG A 371 12.14 15.18 -17.85
CA ARG A 371 11.05 14.62 -18.66
C ARG A 371 10.53 13.32 -18.07
N PHE A 372 11.39 12.44 -17.56
CA PHE A 372 10.95 11.24 -16.85
C PHE A 372 10.07 11.56 -15.63
N LEU A 373 10.39 12.63 -14.88
CA LEU A 373 9.57 13.08 -13.75
C LEU A 373 8.26 13.73 -14.22
N LEU A 374 8.29 14.49 -15.30
CA LEU A 374 7.12 15.19 -15.83
C LEU A 374 6.14 14.27 -16.56
N ASP A 375 6.64 13.24 -17.25
CA ASP A 375 5.84 12.25 -17.97
C ASP A 375 4.88 11.50 -17.02
N ASP A 376 5.18 11.45 -15.71
CA ASP A 376 4.31 10.86 -14.68
C ASP A 376 4.29 11.69 -13.38
N ALA A 377 4.08 13.01 -13.52
CA ALA A 377 4.15 13.95 -12.40
C ALA A 377 3.23 13.58 -11.21
N TYR A 378 2.06 12.99 -11.50
CA TYR A 378 1.14 12.52 -10.46
C TYR A 378 1.76 11.42 -9.59
N TYR A 379 2.43 10.43 -10.21
CA TYR A 379 3.12 9.39 -9.46
C TYR A 379 4.24 9.99 -8.58
N HIS A 380 5.09 10.85 -9.16
CA HIS A 380 6.26 11.38 -8.45
C HIS A 380 5.88 12.33 -7.31
N ILE A 381 4.85 13.17 -7.49
CA ILE A 381 4.29 13.98 -6.41
C ILE A 381 3.59 13.07 -5.39
N GLY A 382 2.84 12.07 -5.85
CA GLY A 382 2.18 11.09 -5.00
C GLY A 382 3.15 10.32 -4.10
N ASN A 383 4.36 10.04 -4.58
CA ASN A 383 5.45 9.39 -3.81
C ASN A 383 5.94 10.25 -2.63
N PHE A 384 5.84 11.58 -2.72
CA PHE A 384 6.14 12.48 -1.58
C PHE A 384 5.02 12.47 -0.53
N ILE A 385 3.77 12.27 -0.95
CA ILE A 385 2.58 12.40 -0.11
C ILE A 385 2.19 11.07 0.52
N LYS A 386 2.28 9.98 -0.25
CA LYS A 386 1.92 8.62 0.18
C LYS A 386 3.16 7.87 0.61
N GLY A 387 3.08 7.23 1.76
CA GLY A 387 4.15 6.41 2.29
C GLY A 387 3.68 5.54 3.45
N PRO A 388 4.58 4.79 4.09
CA PRO A 388 4.24 3.96 5.24
C PRO A 388 3.82 4.77 6.48
N VAL A 389 3.95 6.11 6.42
CA VAL A 389 3.54 7.02 7.49
C VAL A 389 2.04 7.27 7.44
N CYS A 390 1.36 6.86 8.49
CA CYS A 390 -0.10 6.98 8.61
C CYS A 390 -0.56 7.95 9.70
N ARG A 391 0.37 8.62 10.36
CA ARG A 391 0.05 9.63 11.37
C ARG A 391 0.20 11.01 10.76
N GLY A 392 -0.90 11.54 10.20
CA GLY A 392 -0.90 12.82 9.49
C GLY A 392 -0.30 13.96 10.29
N GLN A 393 -0.73 14.16 11.54
CA GLN A 393 -0.18 15.25 12.38
C GLN A 393 1.32 15.12 12.61
N THR A 394 1.83 13.90 12.76
CA THR A 394 3.25 13.66 12.93
C THR A 394 4.04 13.88 11.64
N ALA A 395 3.52 13.39 10.51
CA ALA A 395 4.15 13.58 9.20
C ALA A 395 4.21 15.06 8.80
N LEU A 396 3.19 15.82 9.18
CA LEU A 396 3.01 17.22 8.84
C LEU A 396 3.53 18.18 9.93
N ASN A 397 3.94 17.69 11.11
CA ASN A 397 4.47 18.56 12.19
C ASN A 397 5.78 19.27 11.80
N VAL A 398 6.45 18.80 10.76
CA VAL A 398 7.65 19.43 10.17
C VAL A 398 7.30 20.31 8.95
N ILE A 399 6.02 20.41 8.58
CA ILE A 399 5.54 21.12 7.40
C ILE A 399 4.59 22.22 7.87
N ASN A 400 5.11 23.42 8.01
CA ASN A 400 4.34 24.61 8.35
C ASN A 400 4.27 25.52 7.11
N ASP A 401 3.59 25.09 6.03
CA ASP A 401 3.49 25.97 4.85
C ASP A 401 2.45 25.59 3.78
N GLN A 402 2.14 26.56 2.92
CA GLN A 402 1.41 26.37 1.67
C GLN A 402 2.31 25.67 0.63
N PHE A 403 1.84 24.56 0.04
CA PHE A 403 2.57 23.90 -1.04
C PHE A 403 2.46 24.70 -2.33
N TRP A 404 3.56 25.34 -2.74
CA TRP A 404 3.70 25.88 -4.08
C TRP A 404 4.46 24.87 -4.95
N VAL A 405 3.75 24.20 -5.84
CA VAL A 405 4.38 23.32 -6.83
C VAL A 405 4.70 24.16 -8.06
N MET A 406 5.99 24.44 -8.27
CA MET A 406 6.48 25.15 -9.45
C MET A 406 7.30 24.19 -10.31
N PHE A 407 7.08 24.21 -11.62
CA PHE A 407 7.84 23.45 -12.58
C PHE A 407 8.74 24.40 -13.37
N ILE A 408 10.02 24.07 -13.48
CA ILE A 408 10.98 24.79 -14.34
C ILE A 408 11.00 24.10 -15.70
N ASP A 409 11.15 24.88 -16.77
CA ASP A 409 11.34 24.35 -18.12
C ASP A 409 12.53 23.38 -18.14
N PRO A 410 12.35 22.10 -18.56
CA PRO A 410 13.41 21.10 -18.61
C PRO A 410 14.65 21.52 -19.39
N SER A 411 14.54 22.51 -20.29
CA SER A 411 15.67 23.02 -21.06
C SER A 411 16.59 23.97 -20.27
N ARG A 412 16.30 24.27 -19.00
CA ARG A 412 17.00 25.29 -18.19
C ARG A 412 17.55 24.74 -16.85
N ASP A 413 18.33 23.66 -16.88
CA ASP A 413 19.02 23.15 -15.67
C ASP A 413 19.94 24.24 -15.09
N THR A 414 19.88 24.43 -13.77
CA THR A 414 20.56 25.52 -13.06
C THR A 414 21.90 25.09 -12.44
N ASN A 415 22.32 23.84 -12.63
CA ASN A 415 23.57 23.28 -12.10
C ASN A 415 24.68 23.17 -13.12
#